data_AF-A0A0S7WXR0-F1
#
_entry.id   AF-A0A0S7WXR0-F1
#
_cell.length_a   1.000
_cell.length_b   1.000
_cell.length_c   1.000
_cell.angle_alpha   90.00
_cell.angle_beta   90.00
_cell.angle_gamma   90.00
#
_symmetry.space_group_name_H-M   'P 1'
#
loop_
_entity.id
_entity.type
_entity.pdbx_description
1 polymer ?
#
loop_
_entity_poly.entity_id
_entity_poly.type
_entity_poly.pdbx_seq_one_letter_code
_entity_poly.pdbx_strand_id
1 'polypeptide(L)' 'MKYMSLSKKAIDEFKEIYEKEFGEKISDAQAEEMGENLIRLFEIIYRSLPNLNTQGPGEKTKCLKQSKLNRHINR' A
#
# COMPACT_ATOMS: atom_id res chain seq x y z
N MET A 1 -8.07 0.46 5.22
CA MET A 1 -6.91 -0.42 5.48
C MET A 1 -7.42 -1.84 5.42
N LYS A 2 -6.80 -2.71 4.62
CA LYS A 2 -7.27 -4.09 4.46
C LYS A 2 -6.70 -4.90 5.63
N TYR A 3 -7.56 -5.54 6.42
CA TYR A 3 -7.10 -6.54 7.39
C TYR A 3 -6.60 -7.74 6.60
N MET A 4 -5.36 -8.13 6.82
CA MET A 4 -4.68 -9.17 6.03
C MET A 4 -4.40 -10.35 6.96
N SER A 5 -5.44 -11.18 7.15
CA SER A 5 -5.33 -12.41 7.94
C SER A 5 -4.45 -13.42 7.21
N LEU A 6 -3.52 -14.04 7.92
CA LEU A 6 -2.71 -15.12 7.36
C LEU A 6 -3.54 -16.37 7.13
N SER A 7 -3.22 -17.12 6.06
CA SER A 7 -3.82 -18.45 5.88
C SER A 7 -3.35 -19.39 7.00
N LYS A 8 -4.16 -20.38 7.35
CA LYS A 8 -3.78 -21.39 8.36
C LYS A 8 -2.46 -22.08 8.03
N LYS A 9 -2.25 -22.40 6.75
CA LYS A 9 -0.99 -22.99 6.27
C LYS A 9 0.20 -22.07 6.53
N ALA A 10 0.07 -20.76 6.26
CA ALA A 10 1.13 -19.79 6.52
C ALA A 10 1.43 -19.65 8.03
N ILE A 11 0.41 -19.71 8.89
CA ILE A 11 0.59 -19.72 10.35
C ILE A 11 1.36 -20.97 10.79
N ASP A 12 1.02 -22.14 10.24
CA ASP A 12 1.68 -23.40 10.59
C ASP A 12 3.14 -23.43 10.11
N GLU A 13 3.42 -22.98 8.88
CA GLU A 13 4.79 -22.83 8.35
C GLU A 13 5.61 -21.81 9.15
N PHE A 14 5.01 -20.68 9.53
CA PHE A 14 5.69 -19.67 10.33
C PHE A 14 6.15 -20.21 11.69
N LYS A 15 5.28 -20.95 12.39
CA LYS A 15 5.61 -21.58 13.68
C LYS A 15 6.73 -22.61 13.55
N GLU A 16 6.70 -23.43 12.50
CA GLU A 16 7.73 -24.44 12.26
C GLU A 16 9.10 -23.79 12.05
N ILE A 17 9.15 -22.72 11.25
CA ILE A 17 10.38 -21.95 11.03
C ILE A 17 10.82 -21.27 12.33
N TYR A 18 9.90 -20.66 13.08
CA TYR A 18 10.22 -19.97 14.33
C TYR A 18 10.81 -20.93 15.38
N GLU A 19 10.21 -22.11 15.55
CA GLU A 19 10.74 -23.14 16.45
C GLU A 19 12.11 -23.63 15.99
N LYS A 20 12.32 -23.81 14.69
CA LYS A 20 13.61 -24.25 14.14
C LYS A 20 14.73 -23.23 14.37
N GLU A 21 14.43 -21.95 14.21
CA GLU A 21 15.44 -20.88 14.28
C GLU A 21 15.71 -20.41 15.73
N PHE A 22 14.69 -20.40 16.58
CA PHE A 22 14.78 -19.85 17.95
C PHE A 22 14.65 -20.91 19.05
N GLY A 23 14.21 -22.12 18.74
CA GLY A 23 13.95 -23.17 19.73
C GLY A 23 12.72 -22.92 20.60
N GLU A 24 11.90 -21.94 20.25
CA GLU A 24 10.72 -21.52 21.01
C GLU A 24 9.42 -21.84 20.27
N LYS A 25 8.42 -22.32 21.00
CA LYS A 25 7.08 -22.55 20.47
C LYS A 25 6.20 -21.33 20.72
N ILE A 26 5.50 -20.91 19.67
CA ILE A 26 4.55 -19.79 19.73
C ILE A 26 3.14 -20.25 19.36
N SER A 27 2.15 -19.57 19.92
CA SER A 27 0.74 -19.81 19.62
C SER A 27 0.34 -19.27 18.24
N ASP A 28 -0.80 -19.74 17.73
CA ASP A 28 -1.37 -19.24 16.47
C ASP A 28 -1.59 -17.71 16.51
N ALA A 29 -2.06 -17.17 17.65
CA ALA A 29 -2.27 -15.74 17.83
C ALA A 29 -0.96 -14.94 17.77
N GLN A 30 0.10 -15.46 18.40
CA GLN A 30 1.42 -14.83 18.33
C GLN A 30 2.00 -14.89 16.91
N ALA A 31 1.89 -16.04 16.24
CA ALA A 31 2.34 -16.18 14.85
C ALA A 31 1.57 -15.25 13.90
N GLU A 32 0.26 -15.09 14.10
CA GLU A 32 -0.58 -14.17 13.32
C GLU A 32 -0.16 -12.72 13.53
N GLU A 33 -0.01 -12.27 14.78
CA GLU A 33 0.44 -10.91 15.09
C GLU A 33 1.83 -10.62 14.49
N MET A 34 2.78 -11.53 14.67
CA MET A 34 4.15 -11.35 14.19
C MET A 34 4.22 -11.32 12.66
N GLY A 35 3.52 -12.24 11.99
CA GLY A 35 3.48 -12.28 10.53
C GLY A 35 2.74 -11.09 9.92
N GLU A 36 1.64 -10.63 10.53
CA GLU A 36 0.97 -9.40 10.11
C GLU A 36 1.88 -8.18 10.24
N ASN A 37 2.60 -8.06 11.35
CA ASN A 37 3.54 -6.97 11.57
C ASN A 37 4.65 -6.96 10.52
N LEU A 38 5.16 -8.14 10.14
CA LEU A 38 6.14 -8.28 9.07
C LEU A 38 5.60 -7.81 7.72
N ILE A 39 4.39 -8.24 7.34
CA ILE A 39 3.76 -7.81 6.09
C ILE A 39 3.57 -6.30 6.07
N ARG A 40 3.05 -5.71 7.16
CA ARG A 40 2.88 -4.24 7.28
C ARG A 40 4.19 -3.49 7.13
N LEU A 41 5.28 -4.01 7.69
CA LEU A 41 6.61 -3.43 7.50
C LEU A 41 7.01 -3.43 6.02
N PHE A 42 6.85 -4.56 5.34
CA PHE A 42 7.14 -4.67 3.91
C PHE A 42 6.23 -3.78 3.07
N GLU A 43 4.96 -3.62 3.40
CA GLU A 43 4.07 -2.67 2.72
C GLU A 43 4.60 -1.24 2.83
N ILE A 44 5.13 -0.84 3.99
CA ILE A 44 5.73 0.48 4.18
C ILE A 44 7.01 0.63 3.33
N ILE A 45 7.87 -0.39 3.33
CA ILE A 45 9.14 -0.36 2.58
C ILE A 45 8.91 -0.40 1.07
N TYR A 46 7.97 -1.21 0.59
CA TYR A 46 7.65 -1.36 -0.83
C TYR A 46 6.69 -0.30 -1.36
N ARG A 47 6.03 0.49 -0.49
CA ARG A 47 5.25 1.63 -0.93
C ARG A 47 6.20 2.53 -1.71
N SER A 48 6.01 2.59 -3.04
CA SER A 48 6.81 3.46 -3.90
C SER A 48 6.86 4.83 -3.24
N LEU A 49 8.07 5.28 -2.92
CA LEU A 49 8.29 6.67 -2.56
C LEU A 49 7.60 7.48 -3.66
N PRO A 50 6.72 8.43 -3.33
CA PRO A 50 6.12 9.28 -4.35
C PRO A 50 7.29 9.81 -5.17
N ASN A 51 7.32 9.46 -6.45
CA ASN A 51 8.39 9.85 -7.34
C ASN A 51 8.55 11.36 -7.15
N LEU A 52 9.68 11.82 -6.62
CA LEU A 52 9.92 13.26 -6.45
C LEU A 52 9.96 13.99 -7.81
N ASN A 53 9.73 13.28 -8.93
CA ASN A 53 9.65 13.78 -10.29
C ASN A 53 8.46 13.21 -11.10
N THR A 54 7.24 13.16 -10.58
CA THR A 54 6.04 13.07 -11.45
C THR A 54 5.36 14.42 -11.60
N GLN A 55 5.96 15.29 -12.43
CA GLN A 55 5.16 16.13 -13.31
C GLN A 55 4.92 15.32 -14.58
N GLY A 56 3.69 14.87 -14.78
CA GLY A 56 3.27 14.15 -15.97
C GLY A 56 1.74 14.11 -16.05
N PRO A 57 1.11 14.67 -17.09
CA PRO A 57 -0.29 15.10 -17.07
C PRO A 57 -1.23 13.96 -17.46
N GLY A 58 -2.30 13.75 -16.70
CA GLY A 58 -3.17 12.62 -17.01
C GLY A 58 -4.47 12.48 -16.24
N GLU A 59 -5.16 13.57 -15.89
CA GLU A 59 -6.59 13.46 -15.58
C GLU A 59 -7.43 14.28 -16.55
N LYS A 60 -8.06 13.55 -17.47
CA LYS A 60 -9.10 14.03 -18.37
C LYS A 60 -10.33 14.40 -17.55
N THR A 61 -10.70 15.68 -17.46
CA THR A 61 -12.11 16.03 -17.18
C THR A 61 -12.58 17.27 -17.93
N LYS A 62 -13.45 16.99 -18.89
CA LYS A 62 -14.58 17.80 -19.38
C LYS A 62 -14.25 19.15 -20.02
N CYS A 63 -14.28 19.13 -21.35
CA CYS A 63 -14.62 20.26 -22.22
C CYS A 63 -15.83 21.02 -21.65
N LEU A 64 -15.60 22.22 -21.10
CA LEU A 64 -16.65 23.18 -20.84
C LEU A 64 -16.73 24.11 -22.04
N LYS A 65 -17.90 24.06 -22.68
CA LYS A 65 -18.24 24.77 -23.91
C LYS A 65 -17.90 26.26 -23.80
N GLN A 66 -17.38 26.78 -24.90
CA GLN A 66 -17.27 28.20 -25.24
C GLN A 66 -18.47 29.00 -24.73
N SER A 67 -18.22 30.10 -24.02
CA SER A 67 -18.83 31.40 -24.34
C SER A 67 -18.47 32.46 -23.29
N LYS A 68 -18.27 33.69 -23.79
CA LYS A 68 -18.21 34.97 -23.08
C LYS A 68 -16.84 35.36 -22.50
N LEU A 69 -16.11 36.16 -23.27
CA LEU A 69 -15.96 37.60 -23.03
C LEU A 69 -14.58 38.10 -23.51
N ASN A 70 -14.37 38.13 -24.84
CA ASN A 70 -13.40 39.05 -25.43
C ASN A 70 -14.16 40.20 -26.08
N ARG A 71 -14.75 41.05 -25.23
CA ARG A 71 -15.11 42.41 -25.58
C ARG A 71 -14.30 43.28 -24.63
N HIS A 72 -13.07 43.62 -25.02
CA HIS A 72 -12.52 44.96 -24.86
C HIS A 72 -11.01 45.04 -25.18
N ILE A 73 -10.70 46.05 -26.00
CA ILE A 73 -9.45 46.84 -26.04
C ILE A 73 -8.33 46.29 -26.94
N ASN A 74 -8.28 46.81 -28.17
CA ASN A 74 -7.19 47.64 -28.71
C ASN A 74 -7.70 48.18 -30.06
N ARG A 75 -8.32 49.36 -30.06
CA ARG A 75 -7.72 50.68 -30.38
C ARG A 75 -7.25 50.76 -31.83
#